data_AF-A0A4Q7FJQ2-F1
#
_entry.id   AF-A0A4Q7FJQ2-F1
#
_cell.length_a   1.000
_cell.length_b   1.000
_cell.length_c   1.000
_cell.angle_alpha   90.00
_cell.angle_beta   90.00
_cell.angle_gamma   90.00
#
_symmetry.space_group_name_H-M   'P 1'
#
loop_
_entity.id
_entity.type
_entity.pdbx_description
1 polymer ?
#
loop_
_entity_poly.entity_id
_entity_poly.type
_entity_poly.pdbx_seq_one_letter_code
_entity_poly.pdbx_strand_id
1 'polypeptide(L)' 'MSGFASKAAETIADFAGVVHNLVIDVRDCYRPELHYMRGPGPKWRAKHQAWLTFDPATGD' A
#
# COMPACT_ATOMS: atom_id res chain seq x y z
N MET A 1 -45.10 -1.92 -3.93
CA MET A 1 -44.21 -1.15 -3.02
C MET A 1 -42.72 -1.40 -3.29
N SER A 2 -42.26 -1.69 -4.53
CA SER A 2 -40.84 -2.08 -4.78
C SER A 2 -40.02 -1.09 -5.64
N GLY A 3 -40.63 -0.09 -6.28
CA GLY A 3 -39.89 0.83 -7.16
C GLY A 3 -38.88 1.73 -6.43
N PHE A 4 -39.14 2.06 -5.16
CA PHE A 4 -38.28 2.93 -4.37
C PHE A 4 -36.95 2.26 -4.00
N ALA A 5 -36.97 0.95 -3.77
CA ALA A 5 -35.77 0.17 -3.46
C ALA A 5 -34.84 0.02 -4.68
N SER A 6 -35.39 -0.23 -5.87
CA SER A 6 -34.58 -0.26 -7.11
C SER A 6 -33.97 1.10 -7.44
N LYS A 7 -34.72 2.20 -7.25
CA LYS A 7 -34.22 3.56 -7.49
C LYS A 7 -33.06 3.92 -6.54
N ALA A 8 -33.16 3.50 -5.28
CA ALA A 8 -32.11 3.68 -4.29
C ALA A 8 -30.87 2.84 -4.63
N ALA A 9 -31.06 1.60 -5.07
CA ALA A 9 -29.97 0.72 -5.48
C ALA A 9 -29.21 1.26 -6.71
N GLU A 10 -29.92 1.79 -7.71
CA GLU A 10 -29.31 2.46 -8.87
C GLU A 10 -28.46 3.67 -8.44
N THR A 11 -29.01 4.52 -7.57
CA THR A 11 -28.31 5.71 -7.09
C THR A 11 -27.04 5.36 -6.29
N ILE A 12 -27.12 4.32 -5.46
CA ILE A 12 -25.97 3.83 -4.69
C ILE A 12 -24.91 3.23 -5.62
N ALA A 13 -25.31 2.53 -6.67
CA ALA A 13 -24.39 1.97 -7.66
C ALA A 13 -23.63 3.06 -8.41
N ASP A 14 -24.32 4.12 -8.86
CA ASP A 14 -23.69 5.26 -9.53
C ASP A 14 -22.69 5.96 -8.61
N PHE A 15 -23.10 6.21 -7.35
CA PHE A 15 -22.22 6.84 -6.37
C PHE A 15 -20.99 5.98 -6.04
N ALA A 16 -21.18 4.66 -5.89
CA ALA A 16 -20.07 3.73 -5.68
C ALA A 16 -19.08 3.75 -6.86
N GLY A 17 -19.57 3.89 -8.10
CA GLY A 17 -18.73 4.08 -9.28
C GLY A 17 -17.87 5.34 -9.21
N VAL A 18 -18.46 6.48 -8.82
CA VAL A 18 -17.73 7.75 -8.65
C VAL A 18 -16.65 7.62 -7.56
N VAL A 19 -17.00 7.05 -6.39
CA VAL A 19 -16.05 6.86 -5.29
C VAL A 19 -14.92 5.90 -5.68
N HIS A 20 -15.23 4.81 -6.38
CA HIS A 20 -14.23 3.84 -6.84
C HIS A 20 -13.18 4.50 -7.76
N ASN A 21 -13.63 5.28 -8.74
CA ASN A 21 -12.73 5.98 -9.66
C ASN A 21 -11.87 7.01 -8.92
N LEU A 22 -12.46 7.78 -8.00
CA LEU A 22 -11.71 8.72 -7.17
C LEU A 22 -10.63 8.04 -6.31
N VAL A 23 -10.93 6.88 -5.73
CA VAL A 23 -9.97 6.13 -4.91
C VAL A 23 -8.80 5.64 -5.76
N ILE A 24 -9.04 5.16 -6.98
CA ILE A 24 -7.97 4.75 -7.89
C ILE A 24 -7.06 5.95 -8.20
N ASP A 25 -7.63 7.08 -8.60
CA ASP A 25 -6.87 8.28 -8.96
C ASP A 25 -6.02 8.82 -7.79
N VAL A 26 -6.59 8.87 -6.58
CA VAL A 26 -5.88 9.38 -5.39
C VAL A 26 -4.80 8.42 -4.92
N ARG A 27 -5.01 7.10 -5.04
CA ARG A 27 -4.00 6.11 -4.64
C ARG A 27 -2.78 6.10 -5.55
N ASP A 28 -2.96 6.46 -6.81
CA ASP A 28 -1.86 6.56 -7.79
C ASP A 28 -0.90 7.73 -7.51
N CYS A 29 -1.27 8.70 -6.64
CA CYS A 29 -0.42 9.83 -6.28
C CYS A 29 0.81 9.46 -5.42
N TYR A 30 0.82 8.30 -4.75
CA TYR A 30 2.01 7.85 -4.02
C TYR A 30 2.70 6.72 -4.79
N ARG A 31 3.64 7.09 -5.66
CA ARG A 31 4.53 6.18 -6.40
C ARG A 31 5.80 5.94 -5.56
N PRO A 32 5.84 4.93 -4.67
CA PRO A 32 7.02 4.67 -3.83
C PRO A 32 8.27 4.39 -4.67
N GLU A 33 8.08 3.89 -5.89
CA GLU A 33 9.07 3.70 -6.95
C GLU A 33 9.77 4.99 -7.44
N LEU A 34 9.26 6.17 -7.10
CA LEU A 34 9.98 7.44 -7.29
C LEU A 34 10.68 7.92 -6.02
N HIS A 35 10.32 7.41 -4.84
CA HIS A 35 10.69 8.01 -3.54
C HIS A 35 11.50 7.07 -2.63
N TYR A 36 11.58 5.78 -2.95
CA TYR A 36 12.35 4.77 -2.22
C TYR A 36 12.97 3.73 -3.17
N MET A 37 13.69 4.16 -4.20
CA MET A 37 14.52 3.23 -5.00
C MET A 37 15.94 3.09 -4.48
N ARG A 38 16.34 3.87 -3.49
CA ARG A 38 17.52 3.58 -2.68
C ARG A 38 17.05 2.73 -1.52
N GLY A 39 17.26 1.42 -1.64
CA GLY A 39 17.16 0.49 -0.51
C GLY A 39 17.93 1.01 0.71
N PRO A 40 17.74 0.38 1.87
CA PRO A 40 18.15 0.96 3.14
C PRO A 40 19.57 1.51 3.11
N GLY A 41 19.71 2.81 3.38
CA GLY A 41 20.98 3.53 3.26
C GLY A 41 22.06 2.99 4.23
N PRO A 42 23.33 3.41 4.06
CA PRO A 42 24.43 2.95 4.90
C PRO A 42 24.19 3.10 6.41
N LYS A 43 23.52 4.18 6.84
CA LYS A 43 23.12 4.38 8.25
C LYS A 43 22.15 3.32 8.77
N TRP A 44 21.22 2.87 7.93
CA TRP A 44 20.29 1.79 8.30
C TRP A 44 21.04 0.46 8.37
N ARG A 45 21.91 0.16 7.39
CA ARG A 45 22.71 -1.06 7.40
C ARG A 45 23.64 -1.14 8.61
N ALA A 46 24.29 -0.05 9.01
CA ALA A 46 25.13 -0.03 10.20
C ALA A 46 24.37 -0.37 11.50
N LYS A 47 23.09 0.03 11.60
CA LYS A 47 22.24 -0.29 12.76
C LYS A 47 21.72 -1.74 12.75
N HIS A 48 21.57 -2.34 11.57
CA HIS A 48 20.89 -3.63 11.39
C HIS A 48 21.80 -4.80 10.98
N GLN A 49 23.04 -4.57 10.52
CA GLN A 49 23.99 -5.65 10.22
C GLN A 49 24.55 -6.35 11.45
N ALA A 50 24.53 -5.70 12.62
CA ALA A 50 24.93 -6.32 13.88
C ALA A 50 24.15 -7.61 14.21
N TRP A 51 22.96 -7.79 13.63
CA TRP A 51 22.11 -8.96 13.85
C TRP A 51 22.44 -10.15 12.95
N LEU A 52 23.11 -9.95 11.80
CA LEU A 52 23.46 -11.03 10.86
C LEU A 52 24.85 -11.64 11.15
N THR A 53 25.66 -11.03 12.01
CA THR A 53 27.00 -11.52 12.37
C THR A 53 27.00 -12.51 13.54
N PHE A 54 25.87 -12.68 14.25
CA PHE A 54 25.71 -13.77 15.21
C PHE A 54 25.22 -15.04 14.49
N ASP A 55 26.07 -15.57 13.60
CA ASP A 55 25.95 -16.97 13.20
C ASP A 55 26.93 -17.78 14.07
N PRO A 56 26.46 -18.53 15.10
CA PRO A 56 27.35 -19.33 15.94
C PRO A 56 27.89 -20.58 15.22
N ALA A 57 27.69 -20.73 13.90
CA ALA A 57 28.03 -21.94 13.16
C ALA A 57 29.46 -22.01 12.58
N THR A 58 30.37 -21.13 13.01
CA THR A 58 31.82 -21.29 12.74
C THR A 58 32.60 -21.25 14.05
N GLY A 59 32.28 -22.19 14.93
CA GLY A 59 33.19 -22.69 15.95
C GLY A 59 33.56 -24.11 15.57
N ASP A 60 34.83 -24.28 15.19
CA ASP A 60 35.63 -25.50 15.25
C ASP A 60 35.43 -26.57 14.16
#